data_AF-A0A1R3GRF6-F1
#
_entry.id   AF-A0A1R3GRF6-F1
#
_cell.length_a   1.000
_cell.length_b   1.000
_cell.length_c   1.000
_cell.angle_alpha   90.00
_cell.angle_beta   90.00
_cell.angle_gamma   90.00
#
_symmetry.space_group_name_H-M   'P 1'
#
loop_
_entity.id
_entity.type
_entity.pdbx_description
1 polymer ?
#
loop_
_entity_poly.entity_id
_entity_poly.type
_entity_poly.pdbx_seq_one_letter_code
_entity_poly.pdbx_strand_id
1 'polypeptide(L)'
;MEKSPELALTQMRKSVEKLGFSTENYGDPTLMRFLIARSMDIEKAAKMFVQWLKWRSSIVPNGFIAESEVPDQLEARKVFLQERLAKMYALHMPRFFVSVWKMVCRFLDKATQEKIVIVTNEDEKKCFVEEVGEEAVPIEYGGKAKLTPIQDVQVPPLEG
;
A
#
# COMPACT_ATOMS: atom_id res chain seq x y z
N MET A 1 12.15 27.56 -19.52
CA MET A 1 13.38 27.23 -18.79
C MET A 1 13.21 25.82 -18.23
N GLU A 2 13.58 24.80 -19.00
CA GLU A 2 13.53 23.40 -18.54
C GLU A 2 14.51 23.26 -17.37
N LYS A 3 13.98 23.05 -16.17
CA LYS A 3 14.81 22.62 -15.03
C LYS A 3 15.30 21.21 -15.38
N SER A 4 16.61 21.05 -15.60
CA SER A 4 17.21 19.73 -15.84
C SER A 4 16.72 18.73 -14.77
N PRO A 5 16.25 17.52 -15.16
CA PRO A 5 15.80 16.50 -14.23
C PRO A 5 16.80 16.19 -13.10
N GLU A 6 18.09 16.28 -13.38
CA GLU A 6 19.18 16.07 -12.42
C GLU A 6 19.21 17.14 -11.32
N LEU A 7 18.91 18.40 -11.68
CA LEU A 7 18.84 19.50 -10.73
C LEU A 7 17.67 19.30 -9.76
N ALA A 8 16.52 18.86 -10.27
CA ALA A 8 15.34 18.57 -9.45
C ALA A 8 15.59 17.41 -8.48
N LEU A 9 16.28 16.35 -8.92
CA LEU A 9 16.71 15.23 -8.07
C LEU A 9 17.66 15.70 -6.97
N THR A 10 18.67 16.47 -7.31
CA THR A 10 19.65 17.01 -6.34
C THR A 10 18.95 17.88 -5.30
N GLN A 11 18.03 18.73 -5.73
CA GLN A 11 17.25 19.59 -4.82
C GLN A 11 16.29 18.77 -3.95
N MET A 12 15.69 17.70 -4.48
CA MET A 12 14.86 16.79 -3.70
C MET A 12 15.66 16.08 -2.62
N ARG A 13 16.84 15.53 -2.94
CA ARG A 13 17.73 14.87 -1.98
C ARG A 13 18.08 15.80 -0.81
N LYS A 14 18.51 17.03 -1.12
CA LYS A 14 18.78 18.07 -0.10
C LYS A 14 17.55 18.43 0.73
N SER A 15 16.38 18.52 0.11
CA SER A 15 15.12 18.83 0.81
C SER A 15 14.72 17.72 1.79
N VAL A 16 14.93 16.45 1.42
CA VAL A 16 14.68 15.30 2.30
C VAL A 16 15.69 15.25 3.46
N GLU A 17 16.98 15.51 3.19
CA GLU A 17 18.01 15.63 4.23
C GLU A 17 17.69 16.73 5.24
N LYS A 18 17.21 17.89 4.76
CA LYS A 18 16.76 18.99 5.63
C LYS A 18 15.59 18.60 6.54
N LEU A 19 14.77 17.63 6.14
CA LEU A 19 13.68 17.07 6.95
C LEU A 19 14.15 15.99 7.93
N GLY A 20 15.45 15.67 7.95
CA GLY A 20 16.06 14.69 8.85
C GLY A 20 16.00 13.24 8.35
N PHE A 21 15.78 13.02 7.04
CA PHE A 21 15.69 11.69 6.44
C PHE A 21 16.78 11.48 5.38
N SER A 22 17.21 10.23 5.19
CA SER A 22 18.19 9.84 4.17
C SER A 22 17.51 9.36 2.88
N THR A 23 18.16 9.57 1.74
CA THR A 23 17.77 9.04 0.43
C THR A 23 18.77 8.03 -0.15
N GLU A 24 19.76 7.61 0.64
CA GLU A 24 20.89 6.78 0.17
C GLU A 24 20.44 5.41 -0.36
N ASN A 25 19.41 4.83 0.26
CA ASN A 25 18.86 3.52 -0.11
C ASN A 25 17.93 3.58 -1.32
N TYR A 26 17.80 4.75 -1.97
CA TYR A 26 16.84 4.97 -3.04
C TYR A 26 17.50 5.60 -4.28
N GLY A 27 17.43 4.88 -5.39
CA GLY A 27 17.91 5.35 -6.69
C GLY A 27 17.05 6.47 -7.29
N ASP A 28 17.62 7.16 -8.27
CA ASP A 28 16.99 8.29 -8.97
C ASP A 28 15.62 7.98 -9.59
N PRO A 29 15.35 6.78 -10.18
CA PRO A 29 14.02 6.47 -10.68
C PRO A 29 12.94 6.51 -9.60
N THR A 30 13.28 6.14 -8.37
CA THR A 30 12.34 6.18 -7.24
C THR A 30 12.02 7.62 -6.87
N LEU A 31 13.03 8.47 -6.68
CA LEU A 31 12.84 9.88 -6.36
C LEU A 31 12.10 10.64 -7.47
N MET A 32 12.42 10.34 -8.73
CA MET A 32 11.76 10.92 -9.89
C MET A 32 10.25 10.62 -9.88
N ARG A 33 9.83 9.42 -9.45
CA ARG A 33 8.41 9.11 -9.33
C ARG A 33 7.67 10.04 -8.37
N PHE A 34 8.28 10.38 -7.22
CA PHE A 34 7.70 11.33 -6.26
C PHE A 34 7.65 12.76 -6.80
N LEU A 35 8.69 13.19 -7.52
CA LEU A 35 8.69 14.48 -8.22
C LEU A 35 7.56 14.55 -9.25
N ILE A 36 7.43 13.55 -10.11
CA ILE A 36 6.36 13.51 -11.12
C ILE A 36 4.98 13.49 -10.45
N ALA A 37 4.79 12.73 -9.36
CA ALA A 37 3.53 12.66 -8.62
C ALA A 37 3.13 13.99 -7.93
N ARG A 38 4.07 14.94 -7.85
CA ARG A 38 3.86 16.29 -7.31
C ARG A 38 4.13 17.38 -8.35
N SER A 39 4.00 17.05 -9.64
CA SER A 39 4.16 18.01 -10.72
C SER A 39 5.50 18.75 -10.67
N MET A 40 6.57 18.03 -10.30
CA MET A 40 7.94 18.54 -10.09
C MET A 40 8.06 19.57 -8.95
N ASP A 41 7.09 19.65 -8.04
CA ASP A 41 7.17 20.46 -6.81
C ASP A 41 8.04 19.73 -5.78
N ILE A 42 9.24 20.28 -5.54
CA ILE A 42 10.30 19.66 -4.75
C ILE A 42 9.92 19.55 -3.28
N GLU A 43 9.29 20.59 -2.72
CA GLU A 43 8.91 20.59 -1.30
C GLU A 43 7.78 19.60 -1.03
N LYS A 44 6.76 19.58 -1.90
CA LYS A 44 5.66 18.63 -1.76
C LYS A 44 6.13 17.20 -2.01
N ALA A 45 7.03 16.98 -2.97
CA ALA A 45 7.62 15.67 -3.24
C ALA A 45 8.44 15.18 -2.05
N ALA A 46 9.31 16.02 -1.48
CA ALA A 46 10.11 15.67 -0.31
C ALA A 46 9.25 15.34 0.91
N LYS A 47 8.22 16.15 1.21
CA LYS A 47 7.27 15.87 2.30
C LYS A 47 6.53 14.56 2.09
N MET A 48 6.06 14.28 0.87
CA MET A 48 5.39 13.02 0.54
C MET A 48 6.34 11.82 0.68
N PHE A 49 7.60 11.97 0.24
CA PHE A 49 8.62 10.93 0.38
C PHE A 49 8.90 10.61 1.85
N VAL A 50 9.08 11.64 2.69
CA VAL A 50 9.28 11.47 4.15
C VAL A 50 8.07 10.81 4.81
N GLN A 51 6.84 11.18 4.44
CA GLN A 51 5.64 10.52 4.94
C GLN A 51 5.61 9.03 4.56
N TRP A 52 6.01 8.71 3.33
CA TRP A 52 6.13 7.34 2.87
C TRP A 52 7.20 6.55 3.63
N LEU A 53 8.37 7.15 3.92
CA LEU A 53 9.41 6.53 4.76
C LEU A 53 8.91 6.22 6.16
N LYS A 54 8.25 7.18 6.81
CA LYS A 54 7.68 7.00 8.17
C LYS A 54 6.68 5.85 8.21
N TRP A 55 5.76 5.80 7.24
CA TRP A 55 4.80 4.70 7.13
C TRP A 55 5.48 3.36 6.86
N ARG A 56 6.46 3.34 5.95
CA ARG A 56 7.22 2.12 5.66
C ARG A 56 7.94 1.60 6.90
N SER A 57 8.51 2.48 7.73
CA SER A 57 9.13 2.09 9.00
C SER A 57 8.11 1.60 10.05
N SER A 58 6.87 2.09 10.04
CA SER A 58 5.83 1.58 10.96
C SER A 58 5.28 0.20 10.56
N ILE A 59 5.23 -0.09 9.27
CA ILE A 59 4.66 -1.35 8.74
C ILE A 59 5.74 -2.43 8.55
N VAL A 60 6.95 -2.01 8.18
CA VAL A 60 8.09 -2.90 7.91
C VAL A 60 9.31 -2.34 8.66
N PRO A 61 9.38 -2.53 9.99
CA PRO A 61 10.41 -1.90 10.84
C PRO A 61 11.83 -2.29 10.45
N ASN A 62 12.02 -3.50 9.90
CA ASN A 62 13.33 -3.98 9.45
C ASN A 62 13.62 -3.66 7.97
N GLY A 63 12.76 -2.91 7.28
CA GLY A 63 12.93 -2.55 5.86
C GLY A 63 12.64 -3.67 4.86
N PHE A 64 12.61 -4.92 5.34
CA PHE A 64 12.15 -6.13 4.68
C PHE A 64 11.20 -6.89 5.63
N ILE A 65 10.28 -7.66 5.05
CA ILE A 65 9.49 -8.67 5.77
C ILE A 65 10.30 -9.96 5.63
N ALA A 66 10.66 -10.61 6.73
CA ALA A 66 11.49 -11.82 6.65
C ALA A 66 10.70 -12.94 5.97
N GLU A 67 11.36 -13.78 5.17
CA GLU A 67 10.69 -14.90 4.50
C GLU A 67 9.99 -15.83 5.51
N SER A 68 10.54 -15.93 6.72
CA SER A 68 9.96 -16.65 7.87
C SER A 68 8.67 -16.04 8.42
N GLU A 69 8.35 -14.78 8.13
CA GLU A 69 7.08 -14.14 8.50
C GLU A 69 5.99 -14.35 7.44
N VAL A 70 6.37 -14.87 6.26
CA VAL A 70 5.48 -15.11 5.13
C VAL A 70 5.69 -16.49 4.45
N PRO A 71 5.96 -17.59 5.18
CA PRO A 71 6.27 -18.88 4.58
C PRO A 71 5.12 -19.41 3.70
N ASP A 72 3.88 -19.31 4.19
CA ASP A 72 2.68 -19.74 3.46
C ASP A 72 2.45 -18.93 2.16
N GLN A 73 2.90 -17.67 2.16
CA GLN A 73 2.73 -16.74 1.05
C GLN A 73 3.83 -16.89 -0.02
N LEU A 74 5.01 -17.39 0.36
CA LEU A 74 6.10 -17.75 -0.54
C LEU A 74 5.80 -19.08 -1.26
N GLU A 75 5.28 -20.08 -0.54
CA GLU A 75 4.83 -21.34 -1.13
C GLU A 75 3.68 -21.13 -2.14
N ALA A 76 2.79 -20.16 -1.87
CA ALA A 76 1.69 -19.81 -2.76
C ALA A 76 2.10 -19.14 -4.09
N ARG A 77 3.40 -18.94 -4.37
CA ARG A 77 3.94 -18.27 -5.58
C ARG A 77 3.14 -17.02 -5.95
N LYS A 78 3.23 -15.96 -5.14
CA LYS A 78 2.47 -14.68 -5.30
C LYS A 78 2.49 -14.01 -6.69
N VAL A 79 3.36 -14.39 -7.61
CA VAL A 79 3.28 -14.00 -9.04
C VAL A 79 2.00 -14.56 -9.71
N PHE A 80 1.42 -15.65 -9.20
CA PHE A 80 0.17 -16.26 -9.68
C PHE A 80 -1.12 -15.56 -9.19
N LEU A 81 -1.03 -14.48 -8.41
CA LEU A 81 -2.22 -13.74 -7.97
C LEU A 81 -2.84 -12.85 -9.06
N GLN A 82 -2.15 -12.57 -10.18
CA GLN A 82 -2.72 -11.74 -11.26
C GLN A 82 -4.08 -12.27 -11.76
N GLU A 83 -4.24 -13.59 -11.82
CA GLU A 83 -5.47 -14.26 -12.28
C GLU A 83 -6.37 -14.76 -11.13
N ARG A 84 -5.87 -14.83 -9.88
CA ARG A 84 -6.64 -15.29 -8.71
C ARG A 84 -7.17 -14.15 -7.84
N LEU A 85 -6.61 -12.95 -7.98
CA LEU A 85 -7.09 -11.79 -7.25
C LEU A 85 -8.42 -11.36 -7.86
N ALA A 86 -9.51 -11.55 -7.12
CA ALA A 86 -10.83 -11.04 -7.50
C ALA A 86 -10.93 -9.54 -7.16
N LYS A 87 -10.61 -9.17 -5.92
CA LYS A 87 -10.63 -7.79 -5.43
C LYS A 87 -9.72 -7.63 -4.21
N MET A 88 -9.06 -6.48 -4.06
CA MET A 88 -8.21 -6.14 -2.92
C MET A 88 -8.68 -4.82 -2.32
N TYR A 89 -8.96 -4.81 -1.01
CA TYR A 89 -9.35 -3.60 -0.30
C TYR A 89 -8.21 -3.13 0.62
N ALA A 90 -7.75 -1.91 0.41
CA ALA A 90 -6.75 -1.27 1.26
C ALA A 90 -7.47 -0.38 2.29
N LEU A 91 -7.61 -0.89 3.52
CA LEU A 91 -8.30 -0.23 4.64
C LEU A 91 -7.35 0.68 5.44
N HIS A 92 -7.89 1.73 6.08
CA HIS A 92 -7.14 2.65 6.97
C HIS A 92 -5.90 3.29 6.33
N MET A 93 -5.90 3.44 5.01
CA MET A 93 -4.76 3.99 4.30
C MET A 93 -4.64 5.51 4.57
N PRO A 94 -3.44 6.02 4.93
CA PRO A 94 -3.24 7.46 5.10
C PRO A 94 -3.62 8.23 3.85
N ARG A 95 -4.15 9.46 3.99
CA ARG A 95 -4.61 10.28 2.84
C ARG A 95 -3.55 10.50 1.74
N PHE A 96 -2.26 10.47 2.08
CA PHE A 96 -1.17 10.59 1.10
C PHE A 96 -1.01 9.34 0.21
N PHE A 97 -1.55 8.18 0.62
CA PHE A 97 -1.44 6.91 -0.06
C PHE A 97 -2.16 6.90 -1.41
N VAL A 98 -3.24 7.66 -1.59
CA VAL A 98 -3.90 7.83 -2.92
C VAL A 98 -2.90 8.33 -3.97
N SER A 99 -1.95 9.18 -3.55
CA SER A 99 -0.90 9.67 -4.44
C SER A 99 0.21 8.64 -4.70
N VAL A 100 0.53 7.81 -3.69
CA VAL A 100 1.46 6.67 -3.86
C VAL A 100 0.83 5.63 -4.77
N TRP A 101 -0.47 5.36 -4.64
CA TRP A 101 -1.22 4.45 -5.49
C TRP A 101 -1.19 4.89 -6.95
N LYS A 102 -1.50 6.15 -7.24
CA LYS A 102 -1.38 6.72 -8.61
C LYS A 102 0.02 6.56 -9.22
N MET A 103 1.06 6.53 -8.38
CA MET A 103 2.44 6.29 -8.81
C MET A 103 2.70 4.81 -9.11
N VAL A 104 2.22 3.90 -8.25
CA VAL A 104 2.38 2.45 -8.41
C VAL A 104 1.54 1.92 -9.57
N CYS A 105 0.31 2.42 -9.75
CA CYS A 105 -0.58 2.10 -10.87
C CYS A 105 0.09 2.24 -12.25
N ARG A 106 1.04 3.17 -12.43
CA ARG A 106 1.75 3.30 -13.73
C ARG A 106 2.54 2.06 -14.14
N PHE A 107 2.86 1.19 -13.17
CA PHE A 107 3.62 -0.04 -13.40
C PHE A 107 2.74 -1.29 -13.32
N LEU A 108 1.48 -1.16 -12.92
CA LEU A 108 0.52 -2.26 -12.85
C LEU A 108 -0.32 -2.28 -14.12
N ASP A 109 -0.66 -3.47 -14.60
CA ASP A 109 -1.60 -3.65 -15.69
C ASP A 109 -3.01 -3.17 -15.28
N LYS A 110 -3.82 -2.76 -16.26
CA LYS A 110 -5.16 -2.20 -16.00
C LYS A 110 -6.06 -3.19 -15.25
N ALA A 111 -5.96 -4.49 -15.56
CA ALA A 111 -6.76 -5.51 -14.90
C ALA A 111 -6.44 -5.61 -13.41
N THR A 112 -5.17 -5.49 -13.01
CA THR A 112 -4.76 -5.41 -11.61
C THR A 112 -5.21 -4.09 -10.95
N GLN A 113 -5.15 -2.97 -11.66
CA GLN A 113 -5.56 -1.66 -11.11
C GLN A 113 -7.06 -1.62 -10.74
N GLU A 114 -7.93 -2.17 -11.58
CA GLU A 114 -9.38 -2.18 -11.36
C GLU A 114 -9.79 -3.04 -10.16
N LYS A 115 -8.98 -4.04 -9.82
CA LYS A 115 -9.23 -4.94 -8.68
C LYS A 115 -8.88 -4.30 -7.33
N ILE A 116 -8.16 -3.19 -7.31
CA ILE A 116 -7.61 -2.62 -6.07
C ILE A 116 -8.40 -1.38 -5.68
N VAL A 117 -9.12 -1.49 -4.56
CA VAL A 117 -9.97 -0.44 -4.00
C VAL A 117 -9.32 0.10 -2.75
N ILE A 118 -9.09 1.41 -2.68
CA ILE A 118 -8.63 2.08 -1.46
C ILE A 118 -9.86 2.64 -0.76
N VAL A 119 -10.15 2.11 0.43
CA VAL A 119 -11.28 2.53 1.25
C VAL A 119 -10.80 3.65 2.16
N THR A 120 -11.31 4.84 1.92
CA THR A 120 -10.88 6.09 2.57
C THR A 120 -11.99 6.78 3.35
N ASN A 121 -13.24 6.58 2.95
CA ASN A 121 -14.41 7.23 3.53
C ASN A 121 -15.42 6.19 4.04
N GLU A 122 -16.32 6.62 4.92
CA GLU A 122 -17.29 5.73 5.58
C GLU A 122 -18.27 5.11 4.58
N ASP A 123 -18.58 5.80 3.48
CA ASP A 123 -19.45 5.26 2.43
C ASP A 123 -18.76 4.13 1.65
N GLU A 124 -17.48 4.29 1.27
CA GLU A 124 -16.67 3.19 0.70
C GLU A 124 -16.54 2.01 1.68
N LYS A 125 -16.47 2.30 2.99
CA LYS A 125 -16.41 1.25 4.02
C LYS A 125 -17.70 0.45 4.09
N LYS A 126 -18.86 1.11 4.00
CA LYS A 126 -20.16 0.41 3.90
C LYS A 126 -20.26 -0.44 2.64
N CYS A 127 -19.91 0.10 1.48
CA CYS A 127 -19.88 -0.66 0.23
C CYS A 127 -18.96 -1.88 0.32
N PHE A 128 -17.79 -1.75 0.95
CA PHE A 128 -16.89 -2.87 1.23
C PHE A 128 -17.54 -3.94 2.11
N VAL A 129 -18.19 -3.54 3.21
CA VAL A 129 -18.85 -4.48 4.12
C VAL A 129 -20.03 -5.19 3.43
N GLU A 130 -20.80 -4.48 2.63
CA GLU A 130 -21.91 -5.04 1.85
C GLU A 130 -21.42 -6.03 0.78
N GLU A 131 -20.34 -5.69 0.07
CA GLU A 131 -19.81 -6.52 -1.01
C GLU A 131 -19.12 -7.80 -0.50
N VAL A 132 -18.39 -7.71 0.62
CA VAL A 132 -17.74 -8.87 1.24
C VAL A 132 -18.71 -9.70 2.10
N GLY A 133 -19.75 -9.05 2.63
CA GLY A 133 -20.76 -9.65 3.50
C GLY A 133 -20.50 -9.35 4.98
N GLU A 134 -21.51 -8.81 5.66
CA GLU A 134 -21.42 -8.40 7.07
C GLU A 134 -20.94 -9.52 8.00
N GLU A 135 -21.37 -10.76 7.76
CA GLU A 135 -21.02 -11.92 8.58
C GLU A 135 -19.58 -12.44 8.33
N ALA A 136 -18.98 -12.07 7.20
CA ALA A 136 -17.61 -12.45 6.84
C ALA A 136 -16.57 -11.40 7.28
N VAL A 137 -16.97 -10.13 7.35
CA VAL A 137 -16.06 -9.03 7.72
C VAL A 137 -15.91 -8.94 9.25
N PRO A 138 -14.66 -8.90 9.77
CA PRO A 138 -14.41 -8.71 11.20
C PRO A 138 -15.04 -7.43 11.77
N ILE A 139 -15.42 -7.47 13.05
CA ILE A 139 -15.98 -6.32 13.78
C ILE A 139 -15.07 -5.08 13.69
N GLU A 140 -13.75 -5.27 13.73
CA GLU A 140 -12.76 -4.19 13.62
C GLU A 140 -12.87 -3.40 12.30
N TYR A 141 -13.34 -4.05 11.24
CA TYR A 141 -13.50 -3.47 9.91
C TYR A 141 -14.95 -3.07 9.59
N GLY A 142 -15.86 -3.18 10.57
CA GLY A 142 -17.26 -2.76 10.46
C GLY A 142 -18.26 -3.85 10.11
N GLY A 143 -17.86 -5.12 10.13
CA GLY A 143 -18.78 -6.25 10.00
C GLY A 143 -19.20 -6.83 11.36
N LYS A 144 -19.65 -8.09 11.34
CA LYS A 144 -20.17 -8.85 12.49
C LYS A 144 -19.34 -10.09 12.81
N ALA A 145 -18.34 -10.42 11.98
CA ALA A 145 -17.54 -11.61 12.18
C ALA A 145 -16.69 -11.48 13.45
N LYS A 146 -16.85 -12.43 14.36
CA LYS A 146 -16.02 -12.54 15.56
C LYS A 146 -14.76 -13.33 15.22
N LEU A 147 -13.60 -12.67 15.29
CA LEU A 147 -12.31 -13.32 15.11
C LEU A 147 -12.15 -14.42 16.17
N THR A 148 -12.04 -15.65 15.70
CA THR A 148 -11.80 -16.84 16.54
C THR A 148 -10.48 -17.43 16.08
N PRO A 149 -9.53 -17.70 17.00
CA PRO A 149 -8.29 -18.37 16.63
C PRO A 149 -8.58 -19.70 15.94
N ILE A 150 -7.76 -20.08 14.94
CA ILE A 150 -8.00 -21.29 14.12
C ILE A 150 -8.12 -22.54 15.01
N GLN A 151 -7.34 -22.61 16.09
CA GLN A 151 -7.39 -23.73 17.05
C GLN A 151 -8.74 -23.87 17.77
N ASP A 152 -9.53 -22.80 17.85
CA ASP A 152 -10.81 -22.76 18.57
C ASP A 152 -12.01 -22.80 17.61
N VAL A 153 -11.77 -22.93 16.30
CA VAL A 153 -12.82 -23.01 15.29
C VAL A 153 -13.51 -24.37 15.37
N GLN A 154 -14.78 -24.36 15.77
CA GLN A 154 -15.64 -25.53 15.64
C GLN A 154 -16.18 -25.57 14.21
N VAL A 155 -15.63 -26.47 13.40
CA VAL A 155 -16.11 -26.71 12.04
C VAL A 155 -17.45 -27.45 12.12
N PRO A 156 -18.52 -26.99 11.45
CA PRO A 156 -19.75 -27.75 11.38
C PRO A 156 -19.49 -29.13 10.76
N PRO A 157 -20.23 -30.18 11.17
CA PRO A 157 -20.11 -31.49 10.56
C PRO A 157 -20.35 -31.37 9.06
N LEU A 158 -19.48 -31.98 8.25
CA LEU A 158 -19.67 -32.09 6.81
C LEU A 158 -20.93 -32.94 6.57
N GLU A 159 -22.04 -32.31 6.18
CA GLU A 159 -23.18 -33.03 5.62
C GLU A 159 -22.75 -33.57 4.26
N GLY A 160 -22.69 -34.90 4.16
CA GLY A 160 -22.33 -35.65 2.96
C GLY A 160 -23.52 -35.91 2.04
#